data_AF-A0A821EH97-F1
#
_entry.id   AF-A0A821EH97-F1
#
_cell.length_a   1.000
_cell.length_b   1.000
_cell.length_c   1.000
_cell.angle_alpha   90.00
_cell.angle_beta   90.00
_cell.angle_gamma   90.00
#
_symmetry.space_group_name_H-M   'P 1'
#
loop_
_entity.id
_entity.type
_entity.pdbx_description
1 polymer ?
#
loop_
_entity_poly.entity_id
_entity_poly.type
_entity_poly.pdbx_seq_one_letter_code
_entity_poly.pdbx_strand_id
1 'polypeptide(L)'
;NGLATSFQHTSQIELMNIAKDEYLQNHNQIQLNKNKNLLTINENIDLTTIVQQHTDSLYRLISQSLLLNSEQPSDICLRHLHLLFSMMQQNGSSFNTYLKRILPDLLPWIVEERSLNASRVVQHIRTAVKMSKKKVIFDAFPAIYSHVWRHVRLDNSKTLNGDYSINRVYEVNEFIEQEAGADLAAVFRFGGPPIFSKLLLYISTHPEHVMKGLQMAVGILDGISLTMDKDYSNVVTKECVYKALQSKLLGILCDFETELLSNSTPLHSKKRVLLSLTEVLKIMDSVQIVATRVKLLRSLRLALQCSSELSLIVFNLWQEFIRHLSTNVDILSSMILQLIASLLPYHEINNEHFQELILLMLNNISNSQIALITDDLLLIPQINQMKNIKIKLNK
;
A
#
# COMPACT_ATOMS: atom_id res chain seq x y z
N ASN A 1 -42.43 13.81 0.98
CA ASN A 1 -41.50 14.60 0.13
C ASN A 1 -40.84 15.78 0.86
N GLY A 2 -41.55 16.60 1.67
CA GLY A 2 -40.91 17.70 2.42
C GLY A 2 -40.04 17.31 3.64
N LEU A 3 -40.33 16.18 4.30
CA LEU A 3 -39.53 15.66 5.43
C LEU A 3 -38.21 14.98 5.00
N ALA A 4 -38.11 14.54 3.74
CA ALA A 4 -36.91 13.89 3.22
C ALA A 4 -35.83 14.93 2.87
N THR A 5 -36.24 16.11 2.38
CA THR A 5 -35.34 17.22 2.04
C THR A 5 -34.84 17.97 3.27
N SER A 6 -35.65 18.08 4.33
CA SER A 6 -35.21 18.71 5.59
C SER A 6 -34.16 17.84 6.32
N PHE A 7 -34.32 16.51 6.35
CA PHE A 7 -33.36 15.59 6.95
C PHE A 7 -32.06 15.41 6.13
N GLN A 8 -32.12 15.55 4.81
CA GLN A 8 -30.92 15.56 3.95
C GLN A 8 -30.00 16.75 4.28
N HIS A 9 -30.58 17.93 4.53
CA HIS A 9 -29.82 19.09 4.97
C HIS A 9 -29.19 18.90 6.36
N THR A 10 -29.93 18.31 7.32
CA THR A 10 -29.41 18.09 8.68
C THR A 10 -28.26 17.09 8.71
N SER A 11 -28.39 15.97 7.99
CA SER A 11 -27.34 14.93 7.95
C SER A 11 -26.06 15.38 7.23
N GLN A 12 -26.19 16.19 6.17
CA GLN A 12 -25.03 16.85 5.54
C GLN A 12 -24.36 17.85 6.47
N ILE A 13 -25.13 18.66 7.19
CA ILE A 13 -24.58 19.64 8.14
C ILE A 13 -23.88 18.94 9.32
N GLU A 14 -24.42 17.83 9.83
CA GLU A 14 -23.80 17.05 10.91
C GLU A 14 -22.49 16.39 10.48
N LEU A 15 -22.45 15.75 9.31
CA LEU A 15 -21.21 15.19 8.76
C LEU A 15 -20.17 16.28 8.46
N MET A 16 -20.61 17.43 7.99
CA MET A 16 -19.74 18.57 7.70
C MET A 16 -19.24 19.23 8.99
N ASN A 17 -20.04 19.26 10.06
CA ASN A 17 -19.62 19.75 11.37
C ASN A 17 -18.67 18.78 12.06
N ILE A 18 -18.88 17.46 11.97
CA ILE A 18 -17.96 16.45 12.52
C ILE A 18 -16.61 16.51 11.79
N ALA A 19 -16.62 16.58 10.45
CA ALA A 19 -15.40 16.72 9.66
C ALA A 19 -14.70 18.06 9.94
N LYS A 20 -15.45 19.14 10.18
CA LYS A 20 -14.93 20.46 10.54
C LYS A 20 -14.36 20.49 11.96
N ASP A 21 -14.97 19.82 12.91
CA ASP A 21 -14.51 19.75 14.29
C ASP A 21 -13.25 18.87 14.41
N GLU A 22 -13.17 17.75 13.67
CA GLU A 22 -11.94 16.96 13.55
C GLU A 22 -10.83 17.73 12.80
N TYR A 23 -11.18 18.49 11.76
CA TYR A 23 -10.24 19.39 11.09
C TYR A 23 -9.70 20.44 12.07
N LEU A 24 -10.56 21.14 12.81
CA LEU A 24 -10.17 22.17 13.78
C LEU A 24 -9.35 21.61 14.94
N GLN A 25 -9.65 20.40 15.43
CA GLN A 25 -8.84 19.75 16.48
C GLN A 25 -7.43 19.39 16.00
N ASN A 26 -7.30 18.88 14.76
CA ASN A 26 -6.00 18.58 14.17
C ASN A 26 -5.24 19.84 13.71
N HIS A 27 -5.95 20.88 13.23
CA HIS A 27 -5.35 22.15 12.83
C HIS A 27 -4.84 22.95 14.03
N ASN A 28 -5.51 22.88 15.19
CA ASN A 28 -5.04 23.53 16.42
C ASN A 28 -3.77 22.87 16.99
N GLN A 29 -3.54 21.57 16.75
CA GLN A 29 -2.26 20.93 17.07
C GLN A 29 -1.14 21.36 16.12
N ILE A 30 -1.46 21.71 14.87
CA ILE A 30 -0.48 22.16 13.85
C ILE A 30 -0.19 23.67 13.98
N GLN A 31 -1.18 24.49 14.39
CA GLN A 31 -1.04 25.95 14.52
C GLN A 31 -0.24 26.41 15.75
N LEU A 32 -0.04 25.55 16.75
CA LEU A 32 0.87 25.88 17.87
C LEU A 32 2.35 26.00 17.44
N ASN A 33 2.70 25.59 16.21
CA ASN A 33 4.07 25.68 15.69
C ASN A 33 4.27 26.63 14.49
N LYS A 34 3.24 27.29 13.95
CA LYS A 34 3.43 28.31 12.90
C LYS A 34 2.44 29.44 13.07
N ASN A 35 2.83 30.39 13.89
CA ASN A 35 2.14 31.66 14.01
C ASN A 35 2.55 32.59 12.87
N LYS A 36 1.51 33.18 12.27
CA LYS A 36 1.46 34.39 11.43
C LYS A 36 1.48 34.19 9.91
N ASN A 37 0.43 34.78 9.34
CA ASN A 37 0.07 34.97 7.94
C ASN A 37 -0.73 33.80 7.38
N LEU A 38 -2.06 33.96 7.39
CA LEU A 38 -3.00 33.46 6.36
C LEU A 38 -4.42 33.88 6.73
N LEU A 39 -4.68 35.20 6.69
CA LEU A 39 -6.00 35.70 6.35
C LEU A 39 -6.01 35.87 4.83
N THR A 40 -7.08 35.42 4.18
CA THR A 40 -7.35 35.33 2.73
C THR A 40 -6.79 34.09 2.02
N ILE A 41 -7.44 32.94 2.22
CA ILE A 41 -7.50 31.89 1.20
C ILE A 41 -8.97 31.52 0.97
N ASN A 42 -9.52 32.07 -0.11
CA ASN A 42 -10.72 31.58 -0.79
C ASN A 42 -10.27 30.45 -1.74
N GLU A 43 -9.74 29.35 -1.21
CA GLU A 43 -9.52 28.14 -2.00
C GLU A 43 -10.81 27.34 -2.00
N ASN A 44 -11.33 27.04 -3.18
CA ASN A 44 -12.33 26.01 -3.37
C ASN A 44 -11.80 24.72 -2.74
N ILE A 45 -12.26 24.41 -1.54
CA ILE A 45 -11.90 23.19 -0.83
C ILE A 45 -12.35 22.02 -1.71
N ASP A 46 -11.40 21.34 -2.34
CA ASP A 46 -11.70 20.13 -3.11
C ASP A 46 -12.04 19.02 -2.13
N LEU A 47 -13.33 18.85 -1.85
CA LEU A 47 -13.88 17.83 -0.96
C LEU A 47 -13.37 16.43 -1.31
N THR A 48 -13.03 16.18 -2.58
CA THR A 48 -12.47 14.88 -2.99
C THR A 48 -11.09 14.64 -2.39
N THR A 49 -10.26 15.68 -2.27
CA THR A 49 -8.93 15.59 -1.65
C THR A 49 -9.01 15.39 -0.14
N ILE A 50 -9.95 16.04 0.55
CA ILE A 50 -10.18 15.84 1.99
C ILE A 50 -10.70 14.43 2.26
N VAL A 51 -11.67 13.97 1.48
CA VAL A 51 -12.19 12.59 1.62
C VAL A 51 -11.08 11.57 1.32
N GLN A 52 -10.22 11.82 0.33
CA GLN A 52 -9.05 10.98 0.03
C GLN A 52 -7.99 10.97 1.14
N GLN A 53 -7.84 12.06 1.90
CA GLN A 53 -6.91 12.16 3.01
C GLN A 53 -7.41 11.46 4.28
N HIS A 54 -8.73 11.38 4.48
CA HIS A 54 -9.37 10.80 5.66
C HIS A 54 -10.20 9.54 5.38
N THR A 55 -9.90 8.81 4.29
CA THR A 55 -10.67 7.63 3.87
C THR A 55 -10.80 6.59 4.97
N ASP A 56 -9.72 6.30 5.68
CA ASP A 56 -9.70 5.22 6.69
C ASP A 56 -10.62 5.54 7.87
N SER A 57 -10.58 6.76 8.41
CA SER A 57 -11.48 7.22 9.48
C SER A 57 -12.93 7.23 9.04
N LEU A 58 -13.17 7.66 7.81
CA LEU A 58 -14.50 7.74 7.23
C LEU A 58 -15.11 6.34 7.03
N TYR A 59 -14.35 5.37 6.50
CA TYR A 59 -14.80 3.99 6.39
C TYR A 59 -15.04 3.32 7.74
N ARG A 60 -14.24 3.67 8.76
CA ARG A 60 -14.46 3.21 10.13
C ARG A 60 -15.77 3.75 10.73
N LEU A 61 -16.09 5.02 10.51
CA LEU A 61 -17.36 5.60 10.99
C LEU A 61 -18.56 4.95 10.27
N ILE A 62 -18.43 4.73 8.96
CA ILE A 62 -19.48 4.07 8.17
C ILE A 62 -19.68 2.63 8.64
N SER A 63 -18.60 1.87 8.86
CA SER A 63 -18.71 0.49 9.32
C SER A 63 -19.39 0.41 10.69
N GLN A 64 -19.03 1.29 11.63
CA GLN A 64 -19.71 1.39 12.92
C GLN A 64 -21.20 1.72 12.77
N SER A 65 -21.54 2.67 11.90
CA SER A 65 -22.95 3.01 11.64
C SER A 65 -23.74 1.85 11.04
N LEU A 66 -23.11 1.05 10.15
CA LEU A 66 -23.70 -0.14 9.54
C LEU A 66 -23.94 -1.23 10.59
N LEU A 67 -22.99 -1.45 11.48
CA LEU A 67 -23.05 -2.47 12.52
C LEU A 67 -24.12 -2.14 13.57
N LEU A 68 -24.25 -0.87 13.97
CA LEU A 68 -25.29 -0.39 14.87
C LEU A 68 -26.70 -0.53 14.28
N ASN A 69 -26.85 -0.35 12.96
CA ASN A 69 -28.14 -0.41 12.26
C ASN A 69 -28.35 -1.75 11.51
N SER A 70 -27.75 -2.84 11.99
CA SER A 70 -27.72 -4.13 11.28
C SER A 70 -29.10 -4.79 11.04
N GLU A 71 -30.14 -4.35 11.75
CA GLU A 71 -31.52 -4.83 11.54
C GLU A 71 -32.22 -4.17 10.33
N GLN A 72 -31.84 -2.94 9.98
CA GLN A 72 -32.35 -2.20 8.80
C GLN A 72 -31.27 -1.33 8.12
N PRO A 73 -30.17 -1.93 7.62
CA PRO A 73 -29.11 -1.16 6.97
C PRO A 73 -29.54 -0.62 5.58
N SER A 74 -30.69 -1.04 5.07
CA SER A 74 -31.16 -0.76 3.70
C SER A 74 -31.57 0.68 3.45
N ASP A 75 -31.98 1.46 4.47
CA ASP A 75 -32.46 2.82 4.24
C ASP A 75 -31.48 3.90 4.69
N ILE A 76 -30.97 3.88 5.92
CA ILE A 76 -30.14 4.98 6.44
C ILE A 76 -28.67 4.81 6.02
N CYS A 77 -28.13 3.59 6.10
CA CYS A 77 -26.71 3.37 5.84
C CYS A 77 -26.38 3.24 4.34
N LEU A 78 -27.25 2.61 3.54
CA LEU A 78 -27.15 2.72 2.08
C LEU A 78 -27.30 4.17 1.63
N ARG A 79 -28.10 5.01 2.32
CA ARG A 79 -28.13 6.46 2.06
C ARG A 79 -26.81 7.14 2.38
N HIS A 80 -26.13 6.82 3.48
CA HIS A 80 -24.78 7.37 3.73
C HIS A 80 -23.76 6.95 2.67
N LEU A 81 -23.79 5.68 2.23
CA LEU A 81 -22.96 5.21 1.12
C LEU A 81 -23.35 5.87 -0.22
N HIS A 82 -24.64 6.11 -0.45
CA HIS A 82 -25.16 6.84 -1.61
C HIS A 82 -24.78 8.32 -1.58
N LEU A 83 -24.76 8.94 -0.40
CA LEU A 83 -24.31 10.32 -0.20
C LEU A 83 -22.81 10.42 -0.49
N LEU A 84 -22.00 9.50 0.03
CA LEU A 84 -20.58 9.42 -0.33
C LEU A 84 -20.36 9.17 -1.81
N PHE A 85 -21.13 8.27 -2.41
CA PHE A 85 -21.13 8.07 -3.85
C PHE A 85 -21.48 9.35 -4.62
N SER A 86 -22.46 10.13 -4.15
CA SER A 86 -22.83 11.41 -4.76
C SER A 86 -21.76 12.48 -4.60
N MET A 87 -21.04 12.51 -3.47
CA MET A 87 -19.94 13.43 -3.21
C MET A 87 -18.66 13.06 -3.98
N MET A 88 -18.42 11.77 -4.20
CA MET A 88 -17.22 11.23 -4.86
C MET A 88 -17.38 11.07 -6.38
N GLN A 89 -18.40 11.66 -7.00
CA GLN A 89 -18.64 11.48 -8.43
C GLN A 89 -17.46 11.95 -9.29
N GLN A 90 -16.78 10.95 -9.86
CA GLN A 90 -16.13 11.03 -11.16
C GLN A 90 -17.14 10.44 -12.15
N ASN A 91 -17.69 11.29 -13.02
CA ASN A 91 -18.61 11.04 -14.14
C ASN A 91 -18.91 9.55 -14.49
N GLY A 92 -20.17 9.11 -14.36
CA GLY A 92 -20.75 7.99 -15.13
C GLY A 92 -20.73 6.57 -14.54
N SER A 93 -20.17 6.33 -13.34
CA SER A 93 -20.17 4.99 -12.74
C SER A 93 -21.47 4.67 -11.98
N SER A 94 -21.92 3.41 -12.00
CA SER A 94 -23.11 2.98 -11.22
C SER A 94 -22.77 2.85 -9.73
N PHE A 95 -23.76 3.02 -8.84
CA PHE A 95 -23.59 2.80 -7.39
C PHE A 95 -23.03 1.40 -7.08
N ASN A 96 -23.42 0.38 -7.86
CA ASN A 96 -22.90 -0.98 -7.73
C ASN A 96 -21.39 -1.05 -8.00
N THR A 97 -20.93 -0.37 -9.05
CA THR A 97 -19.51 -0.29 -9.43
C THR A 97 -18.71 0.46 -8.37
N TYR A 98 -19.26 1.55 -7.85
CA TYR A 98 -18.66 2.30 -6.75
C TYR A 98 -18.54 1.46 -5.49
N LEU A 99 -19.63 0.77 -5.11
CA LEU A 99 -19.65 -0.06 -3.91
C LEU A 99 -18.58 -1.15 -4.01
N LYS A 100 -18.49 -1.86 -5.15
CA LYS A 100 -17.41 -2.84 -5.43
C LYS A 100 -16.02 -2.26 -5.24
N ARG A 101 -15.80 -1.00 -5.62
CA ARG A 101 -14.51 -0.32 -5.48
C ARG A 101 -14.13 -0.03 -4.03
N ILE A 102 -15.10 0.35 -3.20
CA ILE A 102 -14.85 0.70 -1.79
C ILE A 102 -14.90 -0.51 -0.83
N LEU A 103 -15.43 -1.65 -1.29
CA LEU A 103 -15.55 -2.86 -0.46
C LEU A 103 -14.25 -3.31 0.19
N PRO A 104 -13.09 -3.33 -0.49
CA PRO A 104 -11.83 -3.70 0.13
C PRO A 104 -11.44 -2.80 1.31
N ASP A 105 -11.87 -1.54 1.32
CA ASP A 105 -11.54 -0.59 2.39
C ASP A 105 -12.58 -0.61 3.53
N LEU A 106 -13.84 -0.94 3.23
CA LEU A 106 -14.94 -0.95 4.19
C LEU A 106 -15.08 -2.29 4.94
N LEU A 107 -14.99 -3.42 4.22
CA LEU A 107 -15.22 -4.75 4.79
C LEU A 107 -14.26 -5.12 5.93
N PRO A 108 -12.96 -4.74 5.93
CA PRO A 108 -12.08 -5.06 7.03
C PRO A 108 -12.63 -4.64 8.39
N TRP A 109 -13.19 -3.44 8.49
CA TRP A 109 -13.76 -2.92 9.73
C TRP A 109 -15.05 -3.63 10.17
N ILE A 110 -15.84 -4.13 9.22
CA ILE A 110 -17.08 -4.86 9.50
C ILE A 110 -16.74 -6.28 9.98
N VAL A 111 -15.86 -6.96 9.25
CA VAL A 111 -15.44 -8.34 9.52
C VAL A 111 -14.65 -8.44 10.84
N GLU A 112 -13.97 -7.36 11.23
CA GLU A 112 -13.26 -7.25 12.50
C GLU A 112 -14.19 -7.37 13.74
N GLU A 113 -15.48 -7.03 13.64
CA GLU A 113 -16.43 -7.12 14.77
C GLU A 113 -16.82 -8.57 15.07
N ARG A 114 -16.83 -9.46 14.07
CA ARG A 114 -17.11 -10.91 14.21
C ARG A 114 -18.46 -11.23 14.87
N SER A 115 -19.46 -10.37 14.68
CA SER A 115 -20.77 -10.49 15.28
C SER A 115 -21.84 -10.97 14.30
N LEU A 116 -22.99 -11.38 14.82
CA LEU A 116 -24.19 -11.62 14.00
C LEU A 116 -24.59 -10.36 13.21
N ASN A 117 -24.35 -9.18 13.77
CA ASN A 117 -24.59 -7.90 13.10
C ASN A 117 -23.66 -7.73 11.89
N ALA A 118 -22.38 -8.07 12.03
CA ALA A 118 -21.44 -8.09 10.91
C ALA A 118 -21.89 -9.04 9.79
N SER A 119 -22.35 -10.25 10.13
CA SER A 119 -22.88 -11.22 9.15
C SER A 119 -24.11 -10.67 8.40
N ARG A 120 -25.04 -10.01 9.12
CA ARG A 120 -26.20 -9.32 8.50
C ARG A 120 -25.75 -8.22 7.55
N VAL A 121 -24.84 -7.36 7.98
CA VAL A 121 -24.31 -6.27 7.13
C VAL A 121 -23.65 -6.83 5.87
N VAL A 122 -22.83 -7.88 5.98
CA VAL A 122 -22.22 -8.57 4.82
C VAL A 122 -23.30 -9.10 3.87
N GLN A 123 -24.38 -9.69 4.41
CA GLN A 123 -25.51 -10.18 3.62
C GLN A 123 -26.25 -9.05 2.87
N HIS A 124 -26.41 -7.88 3.49
CA HIS A 124 -27.00 -6.70 2.84
C HIS A 124 -26.09 -6.13 1.76
N ILE A 125 -24.79 -5.99 2.05
CA ILE A 125 -23.78 -5.55 1.08
C ILE A 125 -23.78 -6.47 -0.15
N ARG A 126 -23.75 -7.78 0.07
CA ARG A 126 -23.85 -8.80 -0.99
C ARG A 126 -25.06 -8.56 -1.88
N THR A 127 -26.22 -8.27 -1.29
CA THR A 127 -27.47 -8.02 -2.02
C THR A 127 -27.38 -6.74 -2.85
N ALA A 128 -26.84 -5.65 -2.29
CA ALA A 128 -26.62 -4.39 -3.01
C ALA A 128 -25.63 -4.54 -4.17
N VAL A 129 -24.60 -5.36 -4.00
CA VAL A 129 -23.54 -5.57 -4.99
C VAL A 129 -23.91 -6.66 -6.02
N LYS A 130 -24.98 -7.43 -5.78
CA LYS A 130 -25.42 -8.56 -6.62
C LYS A 130 -24.32 -9.60 -6.83
N MET A 131 -23.59 -9.93 -5.76
CA MET A 131 -22.54 -10.96 -5.74
C MET A 131 -22.92 -12.09 -4.78
N SER A 132 -22.25 -13.24 -4.85
CA SER A 132 -22.39 -14.27 -3.81
C SER A 132 -21.61 -13.86 -2.55
N LYS A 133 -22.06 -14.34 -1.38
CA LYS A 133 -21.39 -14.09 -0.09
C LYS A 133 -19.90 -14.45 -0.14
N LYS A 134 -19.62 -15.65 -0.67
CA LYS A 134 -18.27 -16.17 -0.94
C LYS A 134 -17.42 -15.21 -1.79
N LYS A 135 -17.97 -14.70 -2.90
CA LYS A 135 -17.22 -13.81 -3.80
C LYS A 135 -16.90 -12.47 -3.14
N VAL A 136 -17.83 -11.90 -2.38
CA VAL A 136 -17.61 -10.65 -1.63
C VAL A 136 -16.45 -10.80 -0.65
N ILE A 137 -16.44 -11.90 0.10
CA ILE A 137 -15.37 -12.19 1.07
C ILE A 137 -14.05 -12.46 0.35
N PHE A 138 -14.02 -13.26 -0.71
CA PHE A 138 -12.81 -13.59 -1.45
C PHE A 138 -12.16 -12.35 -2.10
N ASP A 139 -12.96 -11.50 -2.73
CA ASP A 139 -12.46 -10.30 -3.41
C ASP A 139 -11.89 -9.28 -2.39
N ALA A 140 -12.42 -9.24 -1.16
CA ALA A 140 -11.95 -8.34 -0.10
C ALA A 140 -10.92 -8.97 0.85
N PHE A 141 -10.70 -10.29 0.78
CA PHE A 141 -9.87 -11.03 1.72
C PHE A 141 -8.44 -10.47 1.87
N PRO A 142 -7.72 -10.08 0.80
CA PRO A 142 -6.38 -9.50 0.94
C PRO A 142 -6.35 -8.23 1.80
N ALA A 143 -7.39 -7.40 1.70
CA ALA A 143 -7.50 -6.18 2.47
C ALA A 143 -7.91 -6.47 3.92
N ILE A 144 -8.84 -7.40 4.14
CA ILE A 144 -9.24 -7.85 5.48
C ILE A 144 -8.03 -8.43 6.22
N TYR A 145 -7.31 -9.36 5.58
CA TYR A 145 -6.15 -10.02 6.18
C TYR A 145 -5.05 -9.02 6.53
N SER A 146 -4.70 -8.12 5.60
CA SER A 146 -3.71 -7.07 5.86
C SER A 146 -4.15 -6.10 6.96
N HIS A 147 -5.43 -5.74 7.03
CA HIS A 147 -5.97 -4.89 8.10
C HIS A 147 -5.85 -5.53 9.48
N VAL A 148 -6.26 -6.80 9.61
CA VAL A 148 -6.24 -7.52 10.88
C VAL A 148 -4.81 -7.58 11.42
N TRP A 149 -3.84 -7.97 10.59
CA TRP A 149 -2.44 -8.05 11.03
C TRP A 149 -1.84 -6.70 11.41
N ARG A 150 -2.25 -5.60 10.80
CA ARG A 150 -1.78 -4.25 11.14
C ARG A 150 -2.25 -3.76 12.51
N HIS A 151 -3.42 -4.21 12.97
CA HIS A 151 -4.02 -3.73 14.22
C HIS A 151 -3.83 -4.69 15.40
N VAL A 152 -3.28 -5.89 15.17
CA VAL A 152 -2.91 -6.85 16.21
C VAL A 152 -1.81 -6.28 17.10
N ARG A 153 -1.91 -6.45 18.42
CA ARG A 153 -0.78 -6.21 19.34
C ARG A 153 0.01 -7.50 19.49
N LEU A 154 1.33 -7.41 19.35
CA LEU A 154 2.24 -8.55 19.44
C LEU A 154 2.79 -8.81 20.86
N ASP A 155 2.13 -8.29 21.90
CA ASP A 155 2.57 -8.48 23.28
C ASP A 155 2.16 -9.85 23.84
N ASN A 156 3.13 -10.59 24.38
CA ASN A 156 2.93 -11.85 25.11
C ASN A 156 2.34 -11.67 26.53
N SER A 157 1.92 -10.46 26.86
CA SER A 157 1.42 -10.06 28.17
C SER A 157 -0.10 -10.05 28.16
N LYS A 158 -0.72 -10.99 28.88
CA LYS A 158 -2.15 -10.96 29.25
C LYS A 158 -2.44 -9.69 30.04
N THR A 159 -2.66 -8.56 29.37
CA THR A 159 -3.03 -7.31 30.01
C THR A 159 -4.52 -7.04 29.84
N LEU A 160 -5.14 -6.73 30.97
CA LEU A 160 -6.57 -6.77 31.24
C LEU A 160 -7.42 -5.67 30.58
N ASN A 161 -6.90 -4.83 29.68
CA ASN A 161 -7.69 -3.75 29.07
C ASN A 161 -7.18 -3.39 27.65
N GLY A 162 -7.90 -3.83 26.62
CA GLY A 162 -7.66 -3.46 25.21
C GLY A 162 -7.27 -4.66 24.33
N ASP A 163 -8.28 -5.36 23.86
CA ASP A 163 -8.34 -6.78 23.49
C ASP A 163 -7.87 -7.11 22.06
N TYR A 164 -6.59 -6.86 21.78
CA TYR A 164 -6.02 -7.05 20.45
C TYR A 164 -4.84 -8.04 20.46
N SER A 165 -5.14 -9.33 20.66
CA SER A 165 -4.14 -10.42 20.70
C SER A 165 -4.09 -11.20 19.38
N ILE A 166 -3.10 -12.09 19.23
CA ILE A 166 -3.02 -13.03 18.09
C ILE A 166 -4.29 -13.90 17.95
N ASN A 167 -5.00 -14.16 19.06
CA ASN A 167 -6.26 -14.91 19.07
C ASN A 167 -7.33 -14.24 18.21
N ARG A 168 -7.31 -12.91 18.14
CA ARG A 168 -8.20 -12.13 17.28
C ARG A 168 -8.05 -12.48 15.80
N VAL A 169 -6.81 -12.75 15.35
CA VAL A 169 -6.54 -13.16 13.96
C VAL A 169 -7.22 -14.50 13.68
N TYR A 170 -7.14 -15.44 14.62
CA TYR A 170 -7.78 -16.75 14.48
C TYR A 170 -9.30 -16.65 14.47
N GLU A 171 -9.87 -15.85 15.35
CA GLU A 171 -11.31 -15.63 15.42
C GLU A 171 -11.85 -14.95 14.15
N VAL A 172 -11.11 -13.99 13.58
CA VAL A 172 -11.48 -13.39 12.29
C VAL A 172 -11.38 -14.42 11.16
N ASN A 173 -10.33 -15.24 11.15
CA ASN A 173 -10.18 -16.29 10.14
C ASN A 173 -11.32 -17.32 10.21
N GLU A 174 -11.72 -17.74 11.41
CA GLU A 174 -12.87 -18.64 11.62
C GLU A 174 -14.18 -18.00 11.13
N PHE A 175 -14.40 -16.72 11.45
CA PHE A 175 -15.55 -15.98 10.94
C PHE A 175 -15.54 -15.92 9.40
N ILE A 176 -14.37 -15.74 8.77
CA ILE A 176 -14.23 -15.74 7.31
C ILE A 176 -14.57 -17.11 6.71
N GLU A 177 -14.13 -18.21 7.34
CA GLU A 177 -14.47 -19.57 6.90
C GLU A 177 -15.99 -19.81 6.94
N GLN A 178 -16.64 -19.38 8.02
CA GLN A 178 -18.10 -19.47 8.18
C GLN A 178 -18.84 -18.62 7.15
N GLU A 179 -18.40 -17.38 6.92
CA GLU A 179 -19.05 -16.46 5.99
C GLU A 179 -18.84 -16.85 4.52
N ALA A 180 -17.66 -17.37 4.18
CA ALA A 180 -17.33 -17.80 2.83
C ALA A 180 -17.84 -19.22 2.51
N GLY A 181 -18.11 -20.06 3.53
CA GLY A 181 -18.43 -21.46 3.37
C GLY A 181 -17.29 -22.25 2.72
N ALA A 182 -16.05 -21.91 3.07
CA ALA A 182 -14.84 -22.51 2.53
C ALA A 182 -13.76 -22.56 3.61
N ASP A 183 -12.92 -23.58 3.53
CA ASP A 183 -11.71 -23.75 4.32
C ASP A 183 -10.71 -22.62 4.07
N LEU A 184 -10.01 -22.18 5.13
CA LEU A 184 -9.10 -21.04 5.09
C LEU A 184 -8.03 -21.23 4.02
N ALA A 185 -7.52 -22.44 3.83
CA ALA A 185 -6.57 -22.77 2.78
C ALA A 185 -7.12 -22.46 1.37
N ALA A 186 -8.39 -22.75 1.11
CA ALA A 186 -9.05 -22.37 -0.14
C ALA A 186 -9.16 -20.85 -0.25
N VAL A 187 -9.56 -20.14 0.82
CA VAL A 187 -9.62 -18.67 0.83
C VAL A 187 -8.25 -18.07 0.49
N PHE A 188 -7.17 -18.58 1.08
CA PHE A 188 -5.81 -18.18 0.77
C PHE A 188 -5.35 -18.57 -0.64
N ARG A 189 -5.81 -19.68 -1.22
CA ARG A 189 -5.44 -20.04 -2.60
C ARG A 189 -6.09 -19.12 -3.62
N PHE A 190 -7.36 -18.78 -3.42
CA PHE A 190 -8.12 -17.92 -4.34
C PHE A 190 -7.86 -16.42 -4.13
N GLY A 191 -7.55 -16.00 -2.89
CA GLY A 191 -7.15 -14.64 -2.54
C GLY A 191 -5.64 -14.43 -2.44
N GLY A 192 -4.82 -15.46 -2.68
CA GLY A 192 -3.41 -15.56 -2.26
C GLY A 192 -2.45 -14.55 -2.85
N PRO A 193 -2.30 -14.47 -4.17
CA PRO A 193 -1.28 -13.61 -4.78
C PRO A 193 -1.39 -12.14 -4.34
N PRO A 194 -2.59 -11.53 -4.23
CA PRO A 194 -2.74 -10.17 -3.70
C PRO A 194 -2.52 -10.02 -2.19
N ILE A 195 -2.59 -11.09 -1.38
CA ILE A 195 -2.33 -10.99 0.08
C ILE A 195 -0.88 -10.58 0.32
N PHE A 196 0.05 -11.19 -0.41
CA PHE A 196 1.48 -10.89 -0.26
C PHE A 196 1.76 -9.43 -0.57
N SER A 197 1.23 -8.90 -1.68
CA SER A 197 1.41 -7.48 -2.03
C SER A 197 0.74 -6.56 -1.02
N LYS A 198 -0.51 -6.84 -0.60
CA LYS A 198 -1.23 -6.00 0.38
C LYS A 198 -0.61 -6.01 1.78
N LEU A 199 0.07 -7.08 2.20
CA LEU A 199 0.85 -7.09 3.44
C LEU A 199 2.16 -6.32 3.27
N LEU A 200 2.87 -6.57 2.17
CA LEU A 200 4.15 -5.94 1.89
C LEU A 200 4.03 -4.42 1.73
N LEU A 201 2.87 -3.88 1.32
CA LEU A 201 2.59 -2.44 1.34
C LEU A 201 2.80 -1.78 2.72
N TYR A 202 2.88 -2.54 3.80
CA TYR A 202 3.08 -2.01 5.15
C TYR A 202 4.37 -2.45 5.80
N ILE A 203 5.24 -3.17 5.08
CA ILE A 203 6.48 -3.71 5.65
C ILE A 203 7.40 -2.61 6.19
N SER A 204 7.41 -1.44 5.56
CA SER A 204 8.20 -0.29 6.01
C SER A 204 7.65 0.39 7.27
N THR A 205 6.43 0.06 7.69
CA THR A 205 5.75 0.68 8.85
C THR A 205 5.56 -0.30 10.00
N HIS A 206 5.20 -1.54 9.70
CA HIS A 206 4.90 -2.58 10.68
C HIS A 206 5.63 -3.89 10.33
N PRO A 207 6.98 -3.90 10.27
CA PRO A 207 7.75 -5.03 9.74
C PRO A 207 7.48 -6.34 10.49
N GLU A 208 7.40 -6.29 11.82
CA GLU A 208 7.14 -7.48 12.67
C GLU A 208 5.74 -8.07 12.44
N HIS A 209 4.72 -7.22 12.30
CA HIS A 209 3.34 -7.66 12.05
C HIS A 209 3.21 -8.27 10.65
N VAL A 210 3.80 -7.61 9.65
CA VAL A 210 3.83 -8.09 8.27
C VAL A 210 4.57 -9.43 8.20
N MET A 211 5.71 -9.57 8.88
CA MET A 211 6.47 -10.82 8.89
C MET A 211 5.66 -11.98 9.47
N LYS A 212 5.01 -11.79 10.63
CA LYS A 212 4.16 -12.83 11.23
C LYS A 212 2.96 -13.17 10.35
N GLY A 213 2.35 -12.17 9.70
CA GLY A 213 1.27 -12.38 8.74
C GLY A 213 1.69 -13.16 7.50
N LEU A 214 2.91 -12.92 7.01
CA LEU A 214 3.52 -13.67 5.91
C LEU A 214 3.88 -15.10 6.33
N GLN A 215 4.43 -15.31 7.53
CA GLN A 215 4.73 -16.64 8.06
C GLN A 215 3.45 -17.49 8.15
N MET A 216 2.35 -16.94 8.66
CA MET A 216 1.05 -17.62 8.68
C MET A 216 0.52 -17.92 7.28
N ALA A 217 0.59 -16.95 6.36
CA ALA A 217 0.12 -17.14 4.99
C ALA A 217 0.89 -18.25 4.25
N VAL A 218 2.22 -18.28 4.39
CA VAL A 218 3.08 -19.32 3.82
C VAL A 218 2.78 -20.67 4.46
N GLY A 219 2.68 -20.75 5.79
CA GLY A 219 2.37 -21.99 6.49
C GLY A 219 1.04 -22.61 6.07
N ILE A 220 -0.01 -21.79 5.91
CA ILE A 220 -1.33 -22.24 5.44
C ILE A 220 -1.26 -22.73 3.99
N LEU A 221 -0.58 -22.00 3.10
CA LEU A 221 -0.49 -22.35 1.68
C LEU A 221 0.34 -23.62 1.44
N ASP A 222 1.40 -23.82 2.23
CA ASP A 222 2.25 -25.01 2.18
C ASP A 222 1.63 -26.21 2.92
N GLY A 223 0.46 -26.04 3.54
CA GLY A 223 -0.27 -27.12 4.21
C GLY A 223 0.37 -27.58 5.53
N ILE A 224 1.13 -26.70 6.20
CA ILE A 224 1.75 -27.00 7.48
C ILE A 224 0.67 -27.08 8.55
N SER A 225 0.38 -28.30 9.02
CA SER A 225 -0.57 -28.53 10.11
C SER A 225 0.09 -28.25 11.46
N LEU A 226 -0.32 -27.17 12.13
CA LEU A 226 0.08 -26.89 13.51
C LEU A 226 -0.75 -27.72 14.48
N THR A 227 -0.08 -28.39 15.42
CA THR A 227 -0.72 -29.44 16.23
C THR A 227 -1.37 -28.96 17.52
N MET A 228 -1.07 -27.80 18.08
CA MET A 228 -1.81 -27.27 19.26
C MET A 228 -1.64 -25.77 19.46
N ASP A 229 -0.45 -25.23 19.21
CA ASP A 229 -0.22 -23.78 19.23
C ASP A 229 -0.16 -23.29 17.79
N LYS A 230 -1.11 -22.43 17.41
CA LYS A 230 -1.18 -21.82 16.06
C LYS A 230 0.01 -20.86 15.79
N ASP A 231 1.12 -20.98 16.51
CA ASP A 231 2.29 -20.14 16.37
C ASP A 231 3.17 -20.56 15.18
N TYR A 232 2.78 -20.08 14.00
CA TYR A 232 3.55 -20.26 12.76
C TYR A 232 4.96 -19.64 12.83
N SER A 233 5.25 -18.76 13.79
CA SER A 233 6.55 -18.09 13.86
C SER A 233 7.70 -19.01 14.25
N ASN A 234 7.41 -20.11 14.98
CA ASN A 234 8.39 -21.14 15.33
C ASN A 234 8.58 -22.18 14.21
N VAL A 235 7.62 -22.31 13.29
CA VAL A 235 7.62 -23.36 12.26
C VAL A 235 8.03 -22.83 10.89
N VAL A 236 7.59 -21.61 10.54
CA VAL A 236 7.93 -20.96 9.27
C VAL A 236 9.01 -19.93 9.55
N THR A 237 10.25 -20.24 9.17
CA THR A 237 11.37 -19.29 9.32
C THR A 237 11.24 -18.12 8.34
N LYS A 238 11.91 -16.99 8.65
CA LYS A 238 11.97 -15.84 7.74
C LYS A 238 12.52 -16.23 6.36
N GLU A 239 13.48 -17.15 6.32
CA GLU A 239 14.06 -17.67 5.08
C GLU A 239 13.04 -18.39 4.19
N CYS A 240 12.14 -19.19 4.78
CA CYS A 240 11.04 -19.83 4.05
C CYS A 240 10.12 -18.77 3.42
N VAL A 241 9.81 -17.71 4.17
CA VAL A 241 9.02 -16.59 3.66
C VAL A 241 9.73 -15.91 2.48
N TYR A 242 11.04 -15.64 2.60
CA TYR A 242 11.80 -14.96 1.55
C TYR A 242 11.82 -15.79 0.26
N LYS A 243 12.06 -17.10 0.38
CA LYS A 243 11.98 -18.03 -0.76
C LYS A 243 10.58 -18.05 -1.39
N ALA A 244 9.52 -18.05 -0.58
CA ALA A 244 8.15 -18.00 -1.07
C ALA A 244 7.86 -16.68 -1.81
N LEU A 245 8.43 -15.55 -1.36
CA LEU A 245 8.27 -14.24 -1.98
C LEU A 245 9.01 -14.11 -3.32
N GLN A 246 10.17 -14.75 -3.49
CA GLN A 246 10.95 -14.68 -4.73
C GLN A 246 10.12 -15.06 -5.97
N SER A 247 9.35 -16.15 -5.89
CA SER A 247 8.44 -16.61 -6.95
C SER A 247 7.29 -15.66 -7.26
N LYS A 248 7.00 -14.70 -6.36
CA LYS A 248 5.84 -13.79 -6.41
C LYS A 248 6.23 -12.35 -6.72
N LEU A 249 7.53 -12.04 -6.84
CA LEU A 249 8.05 -10.69 -7.02
C LEU A 249 7.39 -9.95 -8.19
N LEU A 250 7.20 -10.60 -9.34
CA LEU A 250 6.57 -9.95 -10.49
C LEU A 250 5.13 -9.51 -10.22
N GLY A 251 4.35 -10.31 -9.49
CA GLY A 251 2.99 -9.96 -9.08
C GLY A 251 2.98 -8.78 -8.12
N ILE A 252 3.87 -8.81 -7.12
CA ILE A 252 4.03 -7.71 -6.15
C ILE A 252 4.39 -6.40 -6.87
N LEU A 253 5.31 -6.45 -7.84
CA LEU A 253 5.68 -5.28 -8.62
C LEU A 253 4.52 -4.73 -9.46
N CYS A 254 3.73 -5.59 -10.09
CA CYS A 254 2.54 -5.14 -10.84
C CYS A 254 1.52 -4.43 -9.94
N ASP A 255 1.29 -4.95 -8.73
CA ASP A 255 0.37 -4.33 -7.77
C ASP A 255 0.90 -2.97 -7.29
N PHE A 256 2.20 -2.88 -6.99
CA PHE A 256 2.83 -1.62 -6.58
C PHE A 256 2.82 -0.57 -7.71
N GLU A 257 3.09 -0.98 -8.95
CA GLU A 257 3.00 -0.09 -10.12
C GLU A 257 1.59 0.48 -10.30
N THR A 258 0.56 -0.34 -10.07
CA THR A 258 -0.84 0.08 -10.16
C THR A 258 -1.15 1.19 -9.15
N GLU A 259 -0.66 1.05 -7.91
CA GLU A 259 -0.80 2.07 -6.86
C GLU A 259 -0.04 3.37 -7.18
N LEU A 260 1.15 3.28 -7.79
CA LEU A 260 1.95 4.45 -8.18
C LEU A 260 1.33 5.22 -9.37
N LEU A 261 0.81 4.50 -10.36
CA LEU A 261 0.19 5.05 -11.59
C LEU A 261 -1.17 5.71 -11.33
N SER A 262 -1.87 5.29 -10.28
CA SER A 262 -3.17 5.85 -9.94
C SER A 262 -3.05 7.33 -9.54
N ASN A 263 -3.72 8.20 -10.30
CA ASN A 263 -3.79 9.63 -10.02
C ASN A 263 -4.65 9.96 -8.79
N SER A 264 -5.59 9.08 -8.44
CA SER A 264 -6.41 9.21 -7.23
C SER A 264 -5.71 8.74 -5.96
N THR A 265 -4.52 8.14 -6.08
CA THR A 265 -3.77 7.66 -4.91
C THR A 265 -3.05 8.85 -4.26
N PRO A 266 -3.33 9.14 -2.98
CA PRO A 266 -2.74 10.28 -2.30
C PRO A 266 -1.23 10.11 -2.13
N LEU A 267 -0.51 11.22 -2.03
CA LEU A 267 0.96 11.24 -1.98
C LEU A 267 1.52 10.37 -0.83
N HIS A 268 0.84 10.35 0.32
CA HIS A 268 1.25 9.53 1.47
C HIS A 268 1.19 8.02 1.16
N SER A 269 0.24 7.58 0.33
CA SER A 269 0.13 6.19 -0.11
C SER A 269 1.22 5.86 -1.12
N LYS A 270 1.51 6.75 -2.08
CA LYS A 270 2.65 6.58 -3.01
C LYS A 270 3.98 6.50 -2.25
N LYS A 271 4.18 7.36 -1.26
CA LYS A 271 5.32 7.31 -0.33
C LYS A 271 5.45 5.94 0.34
N ARG A 272 4.34 5.39 0.84
CA ARG A 272 4.30 4.07 1.48
C ARG A 272 4.70 2.95 0.52
N VAL A 273 4.20 2.98 -0.71
CA VAL A 273 4.55 2.00 -1.76
C VAL A 273 6.06 2.03 -2.04
N LEU A 274 6.64 3.22 -2.20
CA LEU A 274 8.08 3.35 -2.48
C LEU A 274 8.95 2.86 -1.31
N LEU A 275 8.62 3.23 -0.08
CA LEU A 275 9.33 2.73 1.11
C LEU A 275 9.22 1.20 1.22
N SER A 276 8.03 0.66 0.97
CA SER A 276 7.80 -0.79 0.99
C SER A 276 8.57 -1.50 -0.11
N LEU A 277 8.68 -0.92 -1.30
CA LEU A 277 9.46 -1.49 -2.40
C LEU A 277 10.94 -1.56 -2.06
N THR A 278 11.50 -0.54 -1.40
CA THR A 278 12.89 -0.56 -0.92
C THR A 278 13.12 -1.71 0.06
N GLU A 279 12.22 -1.91 1.03
CA GLU A 279 12.32 -3.02 1.99
C GLU A 279 12.13 -4.38 1.32
N VAL A 280 11.26 -4.49 0.31
CA VAL A 280 11.11 -5.72 -0.48
C VAL A 280 12.42 -6.05 -1.20
N LEU A 281 13.10 -5.08 -1.82
CA LEU A 281 14.39 -5.33 -2.48
C LEU A 281 15.42 -5.88 -1.50
N LYS A 282 15.55 -5.28 -0.31
CA LYS A 282 16.50 -5.74 0.73
C LYS A 282 16.29 -7.19 1.18
N ILE A 283 15.04 -7.67 1.11
CA ILE A 283 14.67 -9.03 1.51
C ILE A 283 14.87 -10.04 0.37
N MET A 284 14.86 -9.57 -0.88
CA MET A 284 14.99 -10.43 -2.05
C MET A 284 16.46 -10.77 -2.33
N ASP A 285 16.67 -11.97 -2.88
CA ASP A 285 18.01 -12.37 -3.34
C ASP A 285 18.40 -11.57 -4.59
N SER A 286 19.67 -11.18 -4.66
CA SER A 286 20.26 -10.46 -5.79
C SER A 286 20.10 -11.24 -7.09
N VAL A 287 20.18 -12.57 -7.06
CA VAL A 287 19.96 -13.41 -8.26
C VAL A 287 18.57 -13.18 -8.85
N GLN A 288 17.54 -13.12 -7.99
CA GLN A 288 16.17 -12.92 -8.41
C GLN A 288 15.90 -11.48 -8.89
N ILE A 289 16.53 -10.49 -8.23
CA ILE A 289 16.46 -9.08 -8.67
C ILE A 289 17.10 -8.92 -10.03
N VAL A 290 18.28 -9.50 -10.23
CA VAL A 290 18.97 -9.51 -11.52
C VAL A 290 18.13 -10.21 -12.58
N ALA A 291 17.50 -11.36 -12.27
CA ALA A 291 16.60 -12.04 -13.21
C ALA A 291 15.39 -11.18 -13.63
N THR A 292 14.86 -10.37 -12.71
CA THR A 292 13.67 -9.52 -12.93
C THR A 292 14.00 -8.05 -13.27
N ARG A 293 15.28 -7.74 -13.49
CA ARG A 293 15.83 -6.38 -13.65
C ARG A 293 15.10 -5.48 -14.65
N VAL A 294 14.63 -6.03 -15.78
CA VAL A 294 13.92 -5.25 -16.80
C VAL A 294 12.57 -4.76 -16.29
N LYS A 295 11.85 -5.59 -15.53
CA LYS A 295 10.57 -5.21 -14.91
C LYS A 295 10.82 -4.21 -13.78
N LEU A 296 11.81 -4.45 -12.93
CA LEU A 296 12.19 -3.52 -11.85
C LEU A 296 12.60 -2.14 -12.39
N LEU A 297 13.38 -2.10 -13.47
CA LEU A 297 13.78 -0.85 -14.13
C LEU A 297 12.55 -0.04 -14.60
N ARG A 298 11.51 -0.72 -15.09
CA ARG A 298 10.24 -0.05 -15.44
C ARG A 298 9.57 0.53 -14.19
N SER A 299 9.46 -0.23 -13.10
CA SER A 299 8.87 0.24 -11.84
C SER A 299 9.64 1.43 -11.26
N LEU A 300 10.98 1.42 -11.35
CA LEU A 300 11.86 2.50 -10.90
C LEU A 300 11.71 3.79 -11.72
N ARG A 301 11.52 3.67 -13.05
CA ARG A 301 11.19 4.82 -13.90
C ARG A 301 9.86 5.45 -13.53
N LEU A 302 8.85 4.63 -13.18
CA LEU A 302 7.57 5.14 -12.69
C LEU A 302 7.72 5.86 -11.34
N ALA A 303 8.59 5.35 -10.45
CA ALA A 303 8.88 6.00 -9.18
C ALA A 303 9.45 7.43 -9.36
N LEU A 304 10.31 7.64 -10.37
CA LEU A 304 10.86 8.97 -10.71
C LEU A 304 9.78 9.98 -11.13
N GLN A 305 8.65 9.51 -11.66
CA GLN A 305 7.56 10.36 -12.15
C GLN A 305 6.55 10.73 -11.05
N CYS A 306 6.69 10.21 -9.83
CA CYS A 306 5.66 10.36 -8.79
C CYS A 306 5.54 11.79 -8.23
N SER A 307 6.63 12.32 -7.65
CA SER A 307 6.70 13.68 -7.12
C SER A 307 8.14 14.01 -6.71
N SER A 308 8.55 15.27 -6.88
CA SER A 308 9.84 15.77 -6.41
C SER A 308 10.00 15.68 -4.89
N GLU A 309 8.91 15.74 -4.13
CA GLU A 309 8.91 15.59 -2.66
C GLU A 309 9.35 14.20 -2.20
N LEU A 310 9.20 13.18 -3.06
CA LEU A 310 9.59 11.80 -2.76
C LEU A 310 10.98 11.45 -3.33
N SER A 311 11.69 12.42 -3.91
CA SER A 311 12.97 12.23 -4.59
C SER A 311 13.99 11.45 -3.76
N LEU A 312 14.19 11.78 -2.49
CA LEU A 312 15.12 11.07 -1.62
C LEU A 312 14.77 9.59 -1.42
N ILE A 313 13.47 9.27 -1.34
CA ILE A 313 13.01 7.87 -1.21
C ILE A 313 13.26 7.11 -2.50
N VAL A 314 12.99 7.77 -3.64
CA VAL A 314 13.29 7.22 -4.96
C VAL A 314 14.79 7.00 -5.14
N PHE A 315 15.64 7.94 -4.70
CA PHE A 315 17.09 7.75 -4.70
C PHE A 315 17.51 6.51 -3.91
N ASN A 316 17.05 6.36 -2.66
CA ASN A 316 17.38 5.19 -1.84
C ASN A 316 16.94 3.89 -2.51
N LEU A 317 15.77 3.89 -3.14
CA LEU A 317 15.26 2.75 -3.89
C LEU A 317 16.15 2.40 -5.10
N TRP A 318 16.57 3.40 -5.88
CA TRP A 318 17.52 3.22 -6.98
C TRP A 318 18.89 2.76 -6.51
N GLN A 319 19.38 3.29 -5.40
CA GLN A 319 20.64 2.90 -4.78
C GLN A 319 20.62 1.41 -4.41
N GLU A 320 19.52 0.94 -3.82
CA GLU A 320 19.36 -0.47 -3.47
C GLU A 320 19.31 -1.37 -4.70
N PHE A 321 18.57 -0.99 -5.73
CA PHE A 321 18.55 -1.72 -7.00
C PHE A 321 19.94 -1.82 -7.65
N ILE A 322 20.71 -0.72 -7.67
CA ILE A 322 22.06 -0.71 -8.21
C ILE A 322 22.97 -1.62 -7.38
N ARG A 323 22.88 -1.62 -6.04
CA ARG A 323 23.65 -2.55 -5.19
C ARG A 323 23.42 -4.01 -5.57
N HIS A 324 22.17 -4.40 -5.82
CA HIS A 324 21.86 -5.76 -6.28
C HIS A 324 22.44 -6.04 -7.67
N LEU A 325 22.37 -5.08 -8.61
CA LEU A 325 23.00 -5.26 -9.92
C LEU A 325 24.53 -5.35 -9.82
N SER A 326 25.16 -4.62 -8.91
CA SER A 326 26.61 -4.66 -8.67
C SER A 326 27.14 -6.03 -8.24
N THR A 327 26.27 -6.94 -7.78
CA THR A 327 26.66 -8.34 -7.53
C THR A 327 27.04 -9.10 -8.80
N ASN A 328 26.60 -8.62 -9.98
CA ASN A 328 26.95 -9.14 -11.29
C ASN A 328 27.48 -8.02 -12.18
N VAL A 329 28.81 -7.88 -12.20
CA VAL A 329 29.53 -6.81 -12.90
C VAL A 329 29.22 -6.78 -14.40
N ASP A 330 29.13 -7.95 -15.05
CA ASP A 330 28.85 -8.03 -16.49
C ASP A 330 27.47 -7.47 -16.84
N ILE A 331 26.47 -7.78 -16.01
CA ILE A 331 25.11 -7.27 -16.19
C ILE A 331 25.07 -5.76 -15.92
N LEU A 332 25.68 -5.28 -14.84
CA LEU A 332 25.75 -3.86 -14.55
C LEU A 332 26.43 -3.08 -15.69
N SER A 333 27.58 -3.58 -16.17
CA SER A 333 28.31 -2.98 -17.30
C SER A 333 27.45 -2.91 -18.56
N SER A 334 26.75 -3.99 -18.91
CA SER A 334 25.88 -4.01 -20.09
C SER A 334 24.68 -3.05 -20.01
N MET A 335 24.25 -2.67 -18.80
CA MET A 335 23.08 -1.83 -18.57
C MET A 335 23.41 -0.38 -18.22
N ILE A 336 24.68 -0.03 -18.01
CA ILE A 336 25.05 1.26 -17.40
C ILE A 336 24.54 2.47 -18.18
N LEU A 337 24.67 2.47 -19.52
CA LEU A 337 24.14 3.54 -20.38
C LEU A 337 22.61 3.62 -20.27
N GLN A 338 21.93 2.46 -20.21
CA GLN A 338 20.48 2.41 -20.05
C GLN A 338 20.03 2.94 -18.68
N LEU A 339 20.76 2.61 -17.60
CA LEU A 339 20.48 3.09 -16.25
C LEU A 339 20.67 4.60 -16.15
N ILE A 340 21.79 5.11 -16.67
CA ILE A 340 22.10 6.54 -16.73
C ILE A 340 21.03 7.29 -17.52
N ALA A 341 20.68 6.82 -18.72
CA ALA A 341 19.62 7.43 -19.53
C ALA A 341 18.27 7.46 -18.80
N SER A 342 17.97 6.43 -17.99
CA SER A 342 16.74 6.38 -17.19
C SER A 342 16.74 7.36 -16.02
N LEU A 343 17.92 7.67 -15.48
CA LEU A 343 18.13 8.58 -14.37
C LEU A 343 18.26 10.04 -14.83
N LEU A 344 18.47 10.32 -16.12
CA LEU A 344 18.61 11.70 -16.63
C LEU A 344 17.51 12.66 -16.18
N PRO A 345 16.21 12.29 -16.17
CA PRO A 345 15.16 13.16 -15.64
C PRO A 345 15.35 13.52 -14.15
N TYR A 346 16.00 12.64 -13.37
CA TYR A 346 16.28 12.87 -11.95
C TYR A 346 17.35 13.95 -11.73
N HIS A 347 18.24 14.19 -12.70
CA HIS A 347 19.28 15.22 -12.60
C HIS A 347 18.70 16.61 -12.31
N GLU A 348 17.58 16.96 -12.94
CA GLU A 348 16.90 18.25 -12.73
C GLU A 348 16.27 18.37 -11.35
N ILE A 349 15.90 17.24 -10.74
CA ILE A 349 15.28 17.18 -9.41
C ILE A 349 16.36 17.23 -8.33
N ASN A 350 17.43 16.45 -8.47
CA ASN A 350 18.48 16.35 -7.47
C ASN A 350 19.83 15.92 -8.08
N ASN A 351 20.63 16.91 -8.48
CA ASN A 351 21.92 16.71 -9.15
C ASN A 351 22.95 15.98 -8.24
N GLU A 352 22.99 16.30 -6.95
CA GLU A 352 23.94 15.68 -5.99
C GLU A 352 23.72 14.16 -5.91
N HIS A 353 22.48 13.75 -5.63
CA HIS A 353 22.12 12.33 -5.55
C HIS A 353 22.23 11.62 -6.91
N PHE A 354 21.94 12.32 -8.01
CA PHE A 354 22.17 11.78 -9.35
C PHE A 354 23.66 11.45 -9.60
N GLN A 355 24.57 12.35 -9.21
CA GLN A 355 26.02 12.11 -9.29
C GLN A 355 26.44 10.90 -8.45
N GLU A 356 25.91 10.77 -7.24
CA GLU A 356 26.21 9.64 -6.36
C GLU A 356 25.80 8.30 -6.97
N LEU A 357 24.62 8.22 -7.60
CA LEU A 357 24.18 6.98 -8.28
C LEU A 357 25.11 6.62 -9.45
N ILE A 358 25.56 7.61 -10.24
CA ILE A 358 26.50 7.34 -11.34
C ILE A 358 27.84 6.87 -10.79
N LEU A 359 28.38 7.55 -9.78
CA LEU A 359 29.63 7.13 -9.15
C LEU A 359 29.52 5.74 -8.54
N LEU A 360 28.38 5.40 -7.93
CA LEU A 360 28.12 4.05 -7.43
C LEU A 360 28.21 3.01 -8.56
N MET A 361 27.58 3.26 -9.71
CA MET A 361 27.65 2.34 -10.86
C MET A 361 29.09 2.22 -11.39
N LEU A 362 29.77 3.34 -11.62
CA LEU A 362 31.13 3.37 -12.15
C LEU A 362 32.16 2.75 -11.20
N ASN A 363 31.97 2.85 -9.89
CA ASN A 363 32.86 2.24 -8.91
C ASN A 363 32.72 0.72 -8.81
N ASN A 364 31.59 0.17 -9.28
CA ASN A 364 31.32 -1.27 -9.26
C ASN A 364 31.65 -1.98 -10.59
N ILE A 365 32.14 -1.26 -11.60
CA ILE A 365 32.60 -1.83 -12.86
C ILE A 365 34.12 -1.68 -13.04
N SER A 366 34.71 -2.52 -13.89
CA SER A 366 36.16 -2.50 -14.13
C SER A 366 36.58 -1.31 -15.00
N ASN A 367 37.81 -0.81 -14.80
CA ASN A 367 38.32 0.31 -15.60
C ASN A 367 38.35 0.03 -17.10
N SER A 368 38.52 -1.23 -17.52
CA SER A 368 38.45 -1.61 -18.94
C SER A 368 37.04 -1.46 -19.52
N GLN A 369 36.00 -1.79 -18.74
CA GLN A 369 34.62 -1.57 -19.15
C GLN A 369 34.25 -0.09 -19.15
N ILE A 370 34.78 0.69 -18.20
CA ILE A 370 34.62 2.15 -18.18
C ILE A 370 35.20 2.75 -19.46
N ALA A 371 36.41 2.35 -19.88
CA ALA A 371 37.04 2.86 -21.09
C ALA A 371 36.19 2.65 -22.35
N LEU A 372 35.43 1.56 -22.43
CA LEU A 372 34.54 1.27 -23.57
C LEU A 372 33.33 2.19 -23.65
N ILE A 373 32.86 2.70 -22.52
CA ILE A 373 31.65 3.56 -22.44
C ILE A 373 31.98 5.04 -22.25
N THR A 374 33.25 5.40 -21.97
CA THR A 374 33.66 6.77 -21.65
C THR A 374 33.25 7.76 -22.74
N ASP A 375 33.46 7.43 -24.02
CA ASP A 375 33.12 8.32 -25.13
C ASP A 375 31.62 8.60 -25.18
N ASP A 376 30.79 7.56 -25.04
CA ASP A 376 29.33 7.69 -24.99
C ASP A 376 28.85 8.51 -23.77
N LEU A 377 29.50 8.35 -22.62
CA LEU A 377 29.18 9.11 -21.41
C LEU A 377 29.54 10.59 -21.53
N LEU A 378 30.65 10.92 -22.20
CA LEU A 378 31.06 12.30 -22.42
C LEU A 378 30.14 13.06 -23.39
N LEU A 379 29.39 12.34 -24.24
CA LEU A 379 28.34 12.92 -25.08
C LEU A 379 27.13 13.40 -24.27
N ILE A 380 26.94 12.91 -23.04
CA ILE A 380 25.82 13.32 -22.17
C ILE A 380 26.20 14.64 -21.47
N PRO A 381 25.55 15.78 -21.80
CA PRO A 381 25.98 17.09 -21.31
C PRO A 381 25.98 17.22 -19.78
N GLN A 382 24.99 16.63 -19.14
CA GLN A 382 24.84 16.64 -17.68
C GLN A 382 26.03 15.95 -17.00
N ILE A 383 26.49 14.81 -17.55
CA ILE A 383 27.64 14.05 -17.02
C ILE A 383 28.95 14.77 -17.34
N ASN A 384 29.06 15.33 -18.53
CA ASN A 384 30.21 16.12 -18.94
C ASN A 384 30.42 17.36 -18.04
N GLN A 385 29.37 17.87 -17.40
CA GLN A 385 29.52 18.98 -16.44
C GLN A 385 30.01 18.55 -15.05
N MET A 386 30.01 17.24 -14.75
CA MET A 386 30.31 16.69 -13.42
C MET A 386 31.79 16.37 -13.26
N LYS A 387 32.51 17.23 -12.52
CA LYS A 387 33.97 17.12 -12.29
C LYS A 387 34.38 15.77 -11.70
N ASN A 388 33.64 15.26 -10.71
CA ASN A 388 33.97 14.01 -10.03
C ASN A 388 33.88 12.80 -10.96
N ILE A 389 32.87 12.78 -11.83
CA ILE A 389 32.68 11.70 -12.81
C ILE A 389 33.78 11.78 -13.87
N LYS A 390 34.10 12.96 -14.39
CA LYS A 390 35.22 13.15 -15.32
C LYS A 390 36.56 12.67 -14.75
N ILE A 391 36.86 12.99 -13.50
CA ILE A 391 38.07 12.51 -12.82
C ILE A 391 38.08 10.98 -12.78
N LYS A 392 36.92 10.34 -12.56
CA LYS A 392 36.81 8.89 -12.55
C LYS A 392 36.95 8.28 -13.95
N LEU A 393 36.41 8.90 -14.99
CA LEU A 393 36.49 8.43 -16.38
C LEU A 393 37.91 8.58 -16.98
N ASN A 394 38.70 9.52 -16.48
CA ASN A 394 40.07 9.79 -16.94
C ASN A 394 41.15 9.02 -16.15
N LYS A 395 40.77 8.24 -15.14
CA LYS A 395 41.66 7.37 -14.35
C LYS A 395 41.55 5.94 -14.84
#